data_AF-A0A915Y2A0-F1
#
_entry.id   AF-A0A915Y2A0-F1
#
_cell.length_a   1.000
_cell.length_b   1.000
_cell.length_c   1.000
_cell.angle_alpha   90.00
_cell.angle_beta   90.00
_cell.angle_gamma   90.00
#
_symmetry.space_group_name_H-M   'P 1'
#
loop_
_entity.id
_entity.type
_entity.pdbx_description
1 polymer ?
#
loop_
_entity_poly.entity_id
_entity_poly.type
_entity_poly.pdbx_seq_one_letter_code
_entity_poly.pdbx_strand_id
1 'polypeptide(L)'
;MNAILDLAWWGLVYVLLPVALGSLAALPFWLKRRVLLGNAIGSTVIAVVMIAYIIQLFTNLLSTGFLSQANLLPVGALVLVGWVDVLILFFLSGAVENRVKRRIINPDDF
;
A
#
# COMPACT_ATOMS: atom_id res chain seq x y z
N MET A 1 12.71 -12.30 -23.15
CA MET A 1 12.37 -12.29 -21.72
C MET A 1 11.05 -13.03 -21.54
N ASN A 2 10.88 -13.85 -20.51
CA ASN A 2 9.73 -14.75 -20.37
C ASN A 2 8.59 -13.99 -19.67
N ALA A 3 7.45 -13.79 -20.32
CA ALA A 3 6.38 -12.90 -19.84
C ALA A 3 5.89 -13.23 -18.41
N ILE A 4 5.95 -14.50 -18.01
CA ILE A 4 5.60 -14.95 -16.65
C ILE A 4 6.62 -14.45 -15.62
N LEU A 5 7.92 -14.49 -15.95
CA LEU A 5 8.97 -13.99 -15.07
C LEU A 5 8.89 -12.46 -14.94
N ASP A 6 8.53 -11.76 -16.01
CA ASP A 6 8.35 -10.30 -15.99
C ASP A 6 7.16 -9.90 -15.10
N LEU A 7 6.03 -10.59 -15.23
CA LEU A 7 4.86 -10.40 -14.36
C LEU A 7 5.15 -10.72 -12.89
N ALA A 8 5.87 -11.81 -12.62
CA ALA A 8 6.25 -12.20 -11.26
C ALA A 8 7.19 -11.19 -10.62
N TRP A 9 8.19 -10.72 -11.37
CA TRP A 9 9.10 -9.67 -10.93
C TRP A 9 8.37 -8.36 -10.65
N TRP A 10 7.44 -8.00 -11.53
CA TRP A 10 6.63 -6.81 -11.37
C TRP A 10 5.74 -6.88 -10.13
N GLY A 11 5.04 -8.00 -9.91
CA GLY A 11 4.24 -8.22 -8.70
C GLY A 11 5.08 -8.17 -7.42
N LEU A 12 6.28 -8.74 -7.43
CA LEU A 12 7.17 -8.76 -6.27
C LEU A 12 7.69 -7.35 -5.92
N VAL A 13 8.13 -6.59 -6.92
CA VAL A 13 8.74 -5.27 -6.69
C VAL A 13 7.72 -4.18 -6.44
N TYR A 14 6.60 -4.18 -7.16
CA TYR A 14 5.66 -3.06 -7.11
C TYR A 14 4.45 -3.28 -6.20
N VAL A 15 4.23 -4.49 -5.72
CA VAL A 15 3.12 -4.81 -4.81
C VAL A 15 3.66 -5.29 -3.47
N LEU A 16 4.46 -6.35 -3.47
CA LEU A 16 4.91 -6.94 -2.20
C LEU A 16 5.89 -6.05 -1.44
N LEU A 17 6.81 -5.37 -2.13
CA LEU A 17 7.82 -4.54 -1.48
C LEU A 17 7.23 -3.30 -0.77
N PRO A 18 6.35 -2.47 -1.38
CA PRO A 18 5.69 -1.39 -0.66
C PRO A 18 4.94 -1.90 0.58
N VAL A 19 4.15 -2.97 0.42
CA VAL A 19 3.38 -3.57 1.52
C VAL A 19 4.29 -4.06 2.65
N ALA A 20 5.42 -4.71 2.30
CA ALA A 20 6.40 -5.16 3.28
C ALA A 20 7.02 -3.98 4.04
N LEU A 21 7.42 -2.91 3.32
CA LEU A 21 7.99 -1.71 3.93
C LEU A 21 6.99 -0.99 4.85
N GLY A 22 5.74 -0.85 4.41
CA GLY A 22 4.67 -0.28 5.24
C GLY A 22 4.40 -1.12 6.48
N SER A 23 4.32 -2.44 6.33
CA SER A 23 4.09 -3.37 7.45
C SER A 23 5.25 -3.35 8.45
N LEU A 24 6.49 -3.29 7.97
CA LEU A 24 7.68 -3.15 8.82
C LEU A 24 7.67 -1.83 9.60
N ALA A 25 7.27 -0.73 8.96
CA ALA A 25 7.13 0.57 9.62
C ALA A 25 6.00 0.57 10.67
N ALA A 26 4.92 -0.17 10.41
CA ALA A 26 3.78 -0.28 11.32
C ALA A 26 4.03 -1.24 12.51
N LEU A 27 4.92 -2.22 12.34
CA LEU A 27 5.17 -3.30 13.30
C LEU A 27 5.45 -2.83 14.74
N PRO A 28 6.32 -1.83 15.00
CA PRO A 28 6.60 -1.38 16.38
C PRO A 28 5.35 -0.84 17.09
N PHE A 29 4.41 -0.28 16.34
CA PHE A 29 3.16 0.27 16.88
C PHE A 29 2.14 -0.82 17.13
N TRP A 30 2.06 -1.82 16.24
CA TRP A 30 1.25 -3.02 16.45
C TRP A 30 1.68 -3.79 17.70
N LEU A 31 2.98 -3.96 17.92
CA LEU A 31 3.53 -4.59 19.13
C LEU A 31 3.13 -3.84 20.41
N LYS A 32 2.96 -2.52 20.34
CA LYS A 32 2.50 -1.66 21.44
C LYS A 32 0.96 -1.52 21.51
N ARG A 33 0.21 -2.35 20.77
CA ARG A 33 -1.26 -2.31 20.63
C ARG A 33 -1.81 -0.97 20.10
N ARG A 34 -0.97 -0.12 19.51
CA ARG A 34 -1.36 1.16 18.89
C ARG A 34 -1.68 0.93 17.41
N VAL A 35 -2.73 0.14 17.15
CA VAL A 35 -3.03 -0.36 15.79
C VAL A 35 -3.35 0.78 14.81
N LEU A 36 -4.13 1.78 15.24
CA LEU A 36 -4.46 2.94 14.40
C LEU A 36 -3.22 3.73 13.97
N LEU A 37 -2.33 4.02 14.91
CA LEU A 37 -1.08 4.74 14.64
C LEU A 37 -0.16 3.92 13.73
N GLY A 38 -0.05 2.62 13.98
CA GLY A 38 0.70 1.71 13.12
C GLY A 38 0.18 1.68 11.70
N ASN A 39 -1.13 1.60 11.51
CA ASN A 39 -1.73 1.58 10.18
C ASN A 39 -1.60 2.93 9.47
N ALA A 40 -1.73 4.06 10.18
CA ALA A 40 -1.49 5.39 9.62
C ALA A 40 -0.05 5.54 9.12
N ILE A 41 0.93 5.09 9.91
CA ILE A 41 2.35 5.14 9.52
C ILE A 41 2.64 4.17 8.37
N GLY A 42 2.16 2.92 8.46
CA GLY A 42 2.39 1.91 7.42
C GLY A 42 1.77 2.29 6.08
N SER A 43 0.53 2.80 6.07
CA SER A 43 -0.12 3.30 4.86
C SER A 43 0.59 4.51 4.26
N THR A 44 1.10 5.42 5.10
CA THR A 44 1.91 6.56 4.64
C THR A 44 3.19 6.10 3.95
N VAL A 45 3.89 5.12 4.52
CA VAL A 45 5.11 4.54 3.93
C VAL A 45 4.80 3.86 2.59
N ILE A 46 3.73 3.07 2.50
CA ILE A 46 3.29 2.48 1.22
C ILE A 46 3.02 3.56 0.18
N ALA A 47 2.28 4.61 0.54
CA ALA A 47 1.97 5.70 -0.37
C ALA A 47 3.23 6.40 -0.89
N VAL A 48 4.19 6.71 -0.01
CA VAL A 48 5.46 7.36 -0.39
C VAL A 48 6.27 6.48 -1.35
N VAL A 49 6.39 5.19 -1.04
CA VAL A 49 7.12 4.23 -1.91
C VAL A 49 6.45 4.11 -3.28
N MET A 50 5.12 4.03 -3.32
CA MET A 50 4.37 3.99 -4.58
C MET A 50 4.52 5.28 -5.40
N ILE A 51 4.47 6.44 -4.76
CA ILE A 51 4.72 7.73 -5.42
C ILE A 51 6.13 7.76 -6.01
N ALA A 52 7.15 7.30 -5.27
CA ALA A 52 8.52 7.24 -5.76
C ALA A 52 8.64 6.32 -7.00
N TYR A 53 7.96 5.17 -7.00
CA TYR A 53 7.92 4.30 -8.18
C TYR A 53 7.21 4.91 -9.37
N ILE A 54 6.09 5.59 -9.16
CA ILE A 54 5.37 6.29 -10.23
C ILE A 54 6.27 7.37 -10.83
N ILE A 55 6.95 8.17 -10.00
CA ILE A 55 7.88 9.20 -10.46
C ILE A 55 9.02 8.56 -11.26
N GLN A 56 9.65 7.51 -10.73
CA GLN A 56 10.72 6.79 -11.42
C GLN A 56 10.28 6.28 -12.80
N LEU A 57 9.09 5.67 -12.87
CA LEU A 57 8.55 5.16 -14.13
C LEU A 57 8.27 6.31 -15.11
N PHE A 58 7.68 7.41 -14.62
CA PHE A 58 7.39 8.58 -15.42
C PHE A 58 8.66 9.26 -15.97
N THR A 59 9.70 9.39 -15.15
CA THR A 59 11.00 9.94 -15.58
C THR A 59 11.67 9.05 -16.62
N ASN A 60 11.58 7.72 -16.47
CA ASN A 60 12.11 6.78 -17.46
C ASN A 60 11.37 6.94 -18.80
N LEU A 61 10.04 7.02 -18.78
CA LEU A 61 9.23 7.22 -19.98
C LEU A 61 9.54 8.54 -20.68
N LEU A 62 9.69 9.63 -19.92
CA LEU A 62 10.12 10.93 -20.45
C LEU A 62 11.50 10.86 -21.11
N SER A 63 12.47 10.17 -20.49
CA SER A 63 13.83 10.04 -21.02
C SER A 63 13.89 9.26 -22.35
N THR A 64 12.92 8.38 -22.59
CA THR A 64 12.78 7.61 -23.84
C THR A 64 11.95 8.32 -24.91
N GLY A 65 11.39 9.49 -24.62
CA GLY A 65 10.65 10.32 -25.59
C GLY A 65 9.28 9.78 -26.00
N PHE A 66 8.72 8.79 -25.31
CA PHE A 66 7.51 8.07 -25.74
C PHE A 66 6.42 8.03 -24.64
N LEU A 67 5.52 9.02 -24.66
CA LEU A 67 4.25 9.00 -23.92
C LEU A 67 3.14 8.41 -24.81
N SER A 68 3.23 7.13 -25.15
CA SER A 68 2.12 6.43 -25.82
C SER A 68 1.14 5.86 -24.78
N GLN A 69 -0.12 5.65 -25.18
CA GLN A 69 -1.16 5.10 -24.31
C GLN A 69 -0.78 3.71 -23.74
N ALA A 70 -0.04 2.91 -24.52
CA ALA A 70 0.49 1.61 -24.08
C ALA A 70 1.53 1.73 -22.96
N ASN A 71 2.31 2.82 -22.94
CA ASN A 71 3.33 3.08 -21.92
C ASN A 71 2.76 3.71 -20.64
N LEU A 72 1.56 4.28 -20.71
CA LEU A 72 0.84 4.84 -19.56
C LEU A 72 0.03 3.80 -18.78
N LEU A 73 -0.30 2.67 -19.42
CA LEU A 73 -1.08 1.58 -18.82
C LEU A 73 -0.41 0.98 -17.56
N PRO A 74 0.92 0.72 -17.55
CA PRO A 74 1.63 0.27 -16.34
C PRO A 74 1.62 1.32 -15.23
N VAL A 75 1.71 2.62 -15.56
CA VAL A 75 1.60 3.71 -14.57
C VAL A 75 0.22 3.70 -13.91
N GLY A 76 -0.84 3.61 -14.72
CA GLY A 76 -2.21 3.53 -14.23
C GLY A 76 -2.46 2.30 -13.36
N ALA A 77 -1.90 1.14 -13.73
CA ALA A 77 -1.96 -0.07 -12.93
C ALA A 77 -1.27 0.08 -11.56
N LEU A 78 -0.08 0.70 -11.52
CA LEU A 78 0.61 0.99 -10.25
C LEU A 78 -0.20 1.91 -9.35
N VAL A 79 -0.78 2.97 -9.92
CA VAL A 79 -1.65 3.89 -9.17
C VAL A 79 -2.81 3.12 -8.55
N LEU A 80 -3.53 2.31 -9.33
CA LEU A 80 -4.67 1.53 -8.84
C LEU A 80 -4.26 0.54 -7.73
N VAL A 81 -3.17 -0.20 -7.91
CA VAL A 81 -2.69 -1.16 -6.90
C VAL A 81 -2.31 -0.43 -5.61
N GLY A 82 -1.57 0.67 -5.70
CA GLY A 82 -1.18 1.46 -4.52
C GLY A 82 -2.39 2.01 -3.76
N TRP A 83 -3.42 2.47 -4.47
CA TRP A 83 -4.67 2.90 -3.86
C TRP A 83 -5.44 1.75 -3.18
N VAL A 84 -5.45 0.56 -3.79
CA VAL A 84 -6.06 -0.63 -3.19
C VAL A 84 -5.36 -0.99 -1.88
N ASP A 85 -4.03 -0.99 -1.83
CA ASP A 85 -3.28 -1.30 -0.60
C ASP A 85 -3.55 -0.29 0.51
N VAL A 86 -3.58 1.00 0.18
CA VAL A 86 -3.92 2.07 1.14
C VAL A 86 -5.34 1.91 1.66
N LEU A 87 -6.31 1.62 0.78
CA LEU A 87 -7.70 1.40 1.17
C LEU A 87 -7.86 0.16 2.04
N ILE A 88 -7.19 -0.96 1.73
CA ILE A 88 -7.22 -2.18 2.54
C ILE A 88 -6.73 -1.89 3.95
N LEU A 89 -5.60 -1.20 4.10
CA LEU A 89 -5.07 -0.82 5.42
C LEU A 89 -6.00 0.14 6.16
N PHE A 90 -6.65 1.06 5.45
CA PHE A 90 -7.61 1.99 6.04
C PHE A 90 -8.88 1.26 6.53
N PHE A 91 -9.45 0.37 5.73
CA PHE A 91 -10.61 -0.45 6.13
C PHE A 91 -10.27 -1.44 7.25
N LEU A 92 -9.09 -2.06 7.22
CA LEU A 92 -8.60 -2.89 8.33
C LEU A 92 -8.47 -2.08 9.62
N SER A 93 -8.00 -0.83 9.53
CA SER A 93 -7.96 0.09 10.68
C SER A 93 -9.35 0.33 11.27
N GLY A 94 -10.32 0.68 10.43
CA GLY A 94 -11.70 0.93 10.86
C GLY A 94 -12.39 -0.32 11.41
N ALA A 95 -12.14 -1.49 10.82
CA ALA A 95 -12.69 -2.77 11.29
C ALA A 95 -12.12 -3.18 12.65
N VAL A 96 -10.81 -2.99 12.88
CA VAL A 96 -10.19 -3.22 14.19
C VAL A 96 -10.72 -2.22 15.22
N GLU A 97 -10.86 -0.95 14.87
CA GLU A 97 -11.42 0.07 15.76
C GLU A 97 -12.86 -0.26 16.18
N ASN A 98 -13.72 -0.66 15.23
CA ASN A 98 -15.08 -1.09 15.51
C ASN A 98 -15.13 -2.32 16.43
N ARG A 99 -14.21 -3.29 16.28
CA ARG A 99 -14.13 -4.45 17.19
C ARG A 99 -13.62 -4.07 18.58
N VAL A 100 -12.64 -3.16 18.68
CA VAL A 100 -12.10 -2.70 19.97
C VAL A 100 -13.15 -1.89 20.72
N LYS A 101 -13.84 -0.94 20.06
CA LYS A 101 -14.94 -0.18 20.66
C LYS A 101 -16.09 -1.07 21.14
N ARG A 102 -16.49 -2.08 20.35
CA ARG A 102 -17.52 -3.06 20.77
C ARG A 102 -17.12 -3.94 21.95
N ARG A 103 -15.83 -4.13 22.23
CA ARG A 103 -15.37 -4.85 23.43
C ARG A 103 -15.34 -3.99 24.69
N ILE A 104 -15.27 -2.66 24.55
CA ILE A 104 -15.23 -1.73 25.69
C ILE A 104 -16.64 -1.39 26.17
N ILE A 105 -17.64 -1.45 25.29
CA ILE A 105 -19.05 -1.33 25.67
C ILE A 105 -19.51 -2.69 26.17
N ASN A 106 -19.46 -2.92 27.49
CA ASN A 106 -20.08 -4.08 28.11
C ASN A 106 -21.61 -3.84 28.13
N PRO A 107 -22.43 -4.78 27.64
CA PRO A 107 -23.89 -4.68 27.75
C PRO A 107 -24.37 -4.67 29.21
N ASP A 108 -23.52 -5.13 30.14
CA ASP A 108 -23.80 -5.22 31.58
C ASP A 108 -23.62 -3.89 32.33
N ASP A 109 -23.16 -2.83 31.65
CA ASP A 109 -22.99 -1.48 32.22
C ASP A 109 -24.27 -0.60 32.09
N PHE A 110 -25.39 -1.17 31.62
CA PHE A 110 -26.71 -0.51 31.50
C PHE A 110 -27.79 -1.20 32.32
#